data_AF-E0I2Z5-F1
#
_entry.id   AF-E0I2Z5-F1
#
_cell.length_a   1.000
_cell.length_b   1.000
_cell.length_c   1.000
_cell.angle_alpha   90.00
_cell.angle_beta   90.00
_cell.angle_gamma   90.00
#
_symmetry.space_group_name_H-M   'P 1'
#
loop_
_entity.id
_entity.type
_entity.pdbx_description
1 polymer ?
#
loop_
_entity_poly.entity_id
_entity_poly.type
_entity_poly.pdbx_seq_one_letter_code
_entity_poly.pdbx_strand_id
1 'polypeptide(L)'
;MEMRGIMGGFYKISEWIMRLSVTNVLWAICSIPFWFFVFSALFLPTSEQGSTIGMLYVAIAVSPFTLFPATAAMFTVARKWVMGEVDVPLFKTFFRGYKENFLQSMLGGLLYAVLFAIMVVDLTVYRSEPSMQLISFLFIGFLFILIVSLFNFFSMLVHYHMKTFQLLKNAVLITIGRPFRSIGTLAMAIVVLMASWKFTFLFPFFTGSVIAFLSYWNFNLIYQKMQAQAEKLAAAEAEQASNDESEDETSDIVTGKK
;
A
#
# COMPACT_ATOMS: atom_id res chain seq x y z
N MET A 1 8.93 22.18 23.95
CA MET A 1 8.10 22.97 24.87
C MET A 1 6.65 22.55 24.67
N GLU A 2 6.00 21.96 25.66
CA GLU A 2 4.56 21.65 25.58
C GLU A 2 3.76 22.96 25.62
N MET A 3 3.45 23.51 24.46
CA MET A 3 2.52 24.63 24.34
C MET A 3 1.11 24.11 24.61
N ARG A 4 0.63 24.20 25.86
CA ARG A 4 -0.76 23.89 26.23
C ARG A 4 -1.65 25.07 25.82
N GLY A 5 -2.59 24.83 24.90
CA GLY A 5 -3.56 25.82 24.44
C GLY A 5 -3.84 25.75 22.93
N ILE A 6 -4.72 26.63 22.45
CA ILE A 6 -5.10 26.75 21.03
C ILE A 6 -3.86 26.89 20.13
N MET A 7 -2.83 27.61 20.58
CA MET A 7 -1.58 27.81 19.84
C MET A 7 -0.79 26.51 19.63
N GLY A 8 -0.80 25.60 20.60
CA GLY A 8 -0.18 24.28 20.45
C GLY A 8 -0.94 23.38 19.47
N GLY A 9 -2.26 23.52 19.40
CA GLY A 9 -3.08 22.85 18.40
C GLY A 9 -2.75 23.31 16.97
N PHE A 10 -2.70 24.63 16.74
CA PHE A 10 -2.30 25.18 15.45
C PHE A 10 -0.89 24.75 15.03
N TYR A 11 0.06 24.73 15.97
CA TYR A 11 1.41 24.25 15.72
C TYR A 11 1.43 22.80 15.23
N LYS A 12 0.72 21.90 15.92
CA LYS A 12 0.63 20.48 15.53
C LYS A 12 0.01 20.30 14.14
N ILE A 13 -1.05 21.05 13.83
CA ILE A 13 -1.68 21.00 12.49
C ILE A 13 -0.70 21.48 11.42
N SER A 14 -0.05 22.63 11.64
CA SER A 14 0.95 23.17 10.71
C SER A 14 2.11 22.19 10.48
N GLU A 15 2.54 21.50 11.54
CA GLU A 15 3.59 20.50 11.46
C GLU A 15 3.16 19.27 10.62
N TRP A 16 1.93 18.79 10.77
CA TRP A 16 1.39 17.72 9.93
C TRP A 16 1.22 18.13 8.47
N ILE A 17 0.76 19.37 8.23
CA ILE A 17 0.69 19.94 6.88
C ILE A 17 2.08 19.95 6.24
N MET A 18 3.08 20.44 6.96
CA MET A 18 4.47 20.46 6.49
C MET A 18 4.98 19.05 6.18
N ARG A 19 4.75 18.08 7.09
CA ARG A 19 5.20 16.69 6.95
C ARG A 19 4.62 16.02 5.71
N LEU A 20 3.29 16.09 5.56
CA LEU A 20 2.60 15.55 4.39
C LEU A 20 3.08 16.22 3.10
N SER A 21 3.17 17.56 3.11
CA SER A 21 3.62 18.34 1.96
C SER A 21 5.03 17.97 1.50
N VAL A 22 6.00 17.97 2.43
CA VAL A 22 7.40 17.66 2.11
C VAL A 22 7.53 16.23 1.58
N THR A 23 6.87 15.27 2.21
CA THR A 23 6.91 13.87 1.75
C THR A 23 6.29 13.70 0.36
N ASN A 24 5.18 14.39 0.06
CA ASN A 24 4.56 14.33 -1.27
C ASN A 24 5.42 14.99 -2.35
N VAL A 25 6.05 16.13 -2.04
CA VAL A 25 6.96 16.83 -2.97
C VAL A 25 8.18 15.96 -3.26
N LEU A 26 8.79 15.34 -2.26
CA LEU A 26 9.90 14.40 -2.46
C LEU A 26 9.52 13.23 -3.37
N TRP A 27 8.34 12.66 -3.15
CA TRP A 27 7.81 11.60 -4.02
C TRP A 27 7.54 12.05 -5.45
N ALA A 28 6.96 13.25 -5.62
CA ALA A 28 6.73 13.82 -6.95
C ALA A 28 8.05 14.03 -7.69
N ILE A 29 9.07 14.58 -7.02
CA ILE A 29 10.41 14.81 -7.57
C ILE A 29 11.07 13.48 -7.98
N CYS A 30 11.08 12.48 -7.09
CA CYS A 30 11.67 11.18 -7.40
C CYS A 30 10.89 10.38 -8.47
N SER A 31 9.65 10.77 -8.74
CA SER A 31 8.79 10.15 -9.76
C SER A 31 8.63 11.01 -11.02
N ILE A 32 9.45 12.06 -11.22
CA ILE A 32 9.33 12.99 -12.35
C ILE A 32 9.22 12.27 -13.70
N PRO A 33 10.05 11.26 -14.04
CA PRO A 33 9.97 10.60 -15.34
C PRO A 33 8.59 9.98 -15.59
N PHE A 34 7.98 9.36 -14.58
CA PHE A 34 6.62 8.84 -14.67
C PHE A 34 5.60 9.96 -14.90
N TRP A 35 5.65 11.01 -14.08
CA TRP A 35 4.72 12.15 -14.18
C TRP A 35 4.84 12.89 -15.51
N PHE A 36 6.04 13.00 -16.06
CA PHE A 36 6.26 13.61 -17.37
C PHE A 36 5.44 12.92 -18.46
N PHE A 37 5.47 11.59 -18.54
CA PHE A 37 4.69 10.84 -19.54
C PHE A 37 3.18 10.92 -19.26
N VAL A 38 2.75 10.87 -17.99
CA VAL A 38 1.34 11.01 -17.61
C VAL A 38 0.79 12.39 -17.96
N PHE A 39 1.51 13.46 -17.62
CA PHE A 39 1.09 14.82 -17.97
C PHE A 39 1.13 15.03 -19.47
N SER A 40 2.16 14.55 -20.16
CA SER A 40 2.21 14.62 -21.63
C SER A 40 0.99 13.95 -22.27
N ALA A 41 0.58 12.77 -21.78
CA ALA A 41 -0.63 12.09 -22.23
C ALA A 41 -1.91 12.91 -21.96
N LEU A 42 -1.99 13.62 -20.83
CA LEU A 42 -3.15 14.43 -20.45
C LEU A 42 -3.32 15.68 -21.35
N PHE A 43 -2.22 16.31 -21.76
CA PHE A 43 -2.23 17.55 -22.55
C PHE A 43 -2.20 17.32 -24.07
N LEU A 44 -2.02 16.08 -24.52
CA LEU A 44 -2.10 15.73 -25.94
C LEU A 44 -3.55 15.92 -26.47
N PRO A 45 -3.72 16.45 -27.69
CA PRO A 45 -5.04 16.54 -28.31
C PRO A 45 -5.72 15.18 -28.41
N THR A 46 -7.03 15.12 -28.13
CA THR A 46 -7.81 13.86 -28.16
C THR A 46 -7.95 13.25 -29.56
N SER A 47 -7.57 13.98 -30.61
CA SER A 47 -7.45 13.46 -31.98
C SER A 47 -6.29 12.46 -32.13
N GLU A 48 -5.29 12.54 -31.25
CA GLU A 48 -4.07 11.73 -31.27
C GLU A 48 -4.16 10.55 -30.28
N GLN A 49 -5.20 9.72 -30.41
CA GLN A 49 -5.45 8.61 -29.48
C GLN A 49 -4.29 7.62 -29.39
N GLY A 50 -3.67 7.27 -30.54
CA GLY A 50 -2.53 6.36 -30.58
C GLY A 50 -1.33 6.88 -29.78
N SER A 51 -1.00 8.16 -29.96
CA SER A 51 0.09 8.84 -29.25
C SER A 51 -0.18 8.92 -27.73
N THR A 52 -1.43 9.22 -27.36
CA THR A 52 -1.86 9.27 -25.95
C THR A 52 -1.69 7.92 -25.25
N ILE A 53 -2.15 6.84 -25.89
CA ILE A 53 -2.01 5.47 -25.37
C ILE A 53 -0.53 5.05 -25.30
N GLY A 54 0.26 5.40 -26.32
CA GLY A 54 1.71 5.15 -26.33
C GLY A 54 2.42 5.77 -25.13
N MET A 55 2.12 7.02 -24.79
CA MET A 55 2.67 7.70 -23.62
C MET A 55 2.29 7.00 -22.30
N LEU A 56 1.05 6.50 -22.18
CA LEU A 56 0.62 5.76 -20.99
C LEU A 56 1.35 4.41 -20.85
N TYR A 57 1.61 3.70 -21.96
CA TYR A 57 2.42 2.48 -21.92
C TYR A 57 3.87 2.76 -21.50
N VAL A 58 4.46 3.87 -21.97
CA VAL A 58 5.79 4.30 -21.52
C VAL A 58 5.76 4.67 -20.03
N ALA A 59 4.72 5.36 -19.55
CA ALA A 59 4.55 5.65 -18.13
C ALA A 59 4.50 4.35 -17.30
N ILE A 60 3.73 3.35 -17.72
CA ILE A 60 3.68 2.02 -17.07
C ILE A 60 5.07 1.38 -17.06
N ALA A 61 5.81 1.40 -18.18
CA ALA A 61 7.14 0.80 -18.29
C ALA A 61 8.20 1.49 -17.40
N VAL A 62 8.11 2.81 -17.22
CA VAL A 62 9.04 3.60 -16.40
C VAL A 62 8.67 3.55 -14.91
N SER A 63 7.41 3.24 -14.58
CA SER A 63 6.91 3.24 -13.20
C SER A 63 7.72 2.37 -12.22
N PRO A 64 8.18 1.13 -12.54
CA PRO A 64 8.92 0.30 -11.60
C PRO A 64 10.26 0.91 -11.18
N PHE A 65 10.86 1.75 -12.03
CA PHE A 65 12.19 2.30 -11.80
C PHE A 65 12.17 3.62 -11.02
N THR A 66 11.03 4.31 -11.01
CA THR A 66 10.91 5.69 -10.50
C THR A 66 9.78 5.82 -9.49
N LEU A 67 8.54 5.59 -9.94
CA LEU A 67 7.34 5.70 -9.11
C LEU A 67 7.31 4.70 -7.95
N PHE A 68 7.67 3.43 -8.20
CA PHE A 68 7.57 2.38 -7.18
C PHE A 68 8.60 2.59 -6.05
N PRO A 69 9.90 2.82 -6.32
CA PRO A 69 10.87 3.18 -5.27
C PRO A 69 10.52 4.46 -4.53
N ALA A 70 10.01 5.49 -5.23
CA ALA A 70 9.54 6.71 -4.58
C ALA A 70 8.35 6.42 -3.63
N THR A 71 7.42 5.56 -4.06
CA THR A 71 6.26 5.17 -3.26
C THR A 71 6.69 4.35 -2.03
N ALA A 72 7.65 3.43 -2.17
CA ALA A 72 8.23 2.72 -1.03
C ALA A 72 8.88 3.68 -0.01
N ALA A 73 9.59 4.71 -0.48
CA ALA A 73 10.14 5.75 0.38
C ALA A 73 9.05 6.53 1.13
N MET A 74 7.96 6.90 0.45
CA MET A 74 6.81 7.55 1.07
C MET A 74 6.16 6.66 2.13
N PHE A 75 5.95 5.37 1.84
CA PHE A 75 5.42 4.40 2.80
C PHE A 75 6.37 4.19 4.00
N THR A 76 7.69 4.33 3.80
CA THR A 76 8.67 4.27 4.90
C THR A 76 8.45 5.42 5.89
N VAL A 77 8.18 6.63 5.38
CA VAL A 77 7.85 7.78 6.23
C VAL A 77 6.47 7.60 6.89
N ALA A 78 5.45 7.17 6.13
CA ALA A 78 4.12 6.89 6.66
C ALA A 78 4.15 5.86 7.80
N ARG A 79 4.95 4.80 7.65
CA ARG A 79 5.18 3.79 8.69
C ARG A 79 5.65 4.41 10.00
N LYS A 80 6.65 5.30 9.93
CA LYS A 80 7.22 5.95 11.11
C LYS A 80 6.16 6.77 11.84
N TRP A 81 5.36 7.53 11.11
CA TRP A 81 4.26 8.31 11.68
C TRP A 81 3.21 7.45 12.36
N VAL A 82 2.75 6.37 11.71
CA VAL A 82 1.75 5.47 12.28
C VAL A 82 2.29 4.69 13.48
N MET A 83 3.60 4.44 13.55
CA MET A 83 4.27 3.83 14.70
C MET A 83 4.60 4.82 15.83
N GLY A 84 4.21 6.09 15.70
CA GLY A 84 4.44 7.12 16.73
C GLY A 84 5.81 7.82 16.66
N GLU A 85 6.67 7.44 15.70
CA GLU A 85 7.96 8.09 15.45
C GLU A 85 7.77 9.32 14.55
N VAL A 86 7.11 10.35 15.08
CA VAL A 86 6.66 11.51 14.29
C VAL A 86 7.74 12.56 14.00
N ASP A 87 8.77 12.65 14.85
CA ASP A 87 9.83 13.68 14.79
C ASP A 87 11.06 13.25 13.96
N VAL A 88 10.89 12.23 13.11
CA VAL A 88 11.97 11.73 12.27
C VAL A 88 12.38 12.75 11.20
N PRO A 89 13.68 12.89 10.89
CA PRO A 89 14.14 13.81 9.84
C PRO A 89 13.61 13.37 8.47
N LEU A 90 12.63 14.08 7.92
CA LEU A 90 11.85 13.66 6.75
C LEU A 90 12.71 13.31 5.54
N PHE A 91 13.63 14.20 5.15
CA PHE A 91 14.52 13.99 4.00
C PHE A 91 15.40 12.75 4.18
N LYS A 92 16.03 12.61 5.36
CA LYS A 92 16.92 11.48 5.65
C LYS A 92 16.13 10.17 5.67
N THR A 93 14.96 10.17 6.29
CA THR A 93 14.07 8.98 6.36
C THR A 93 13.58 8.57 4.98
N PHE A 94 13.15 9.53 4.16
CA PHE A 94 12.68 9.28 2.80
C PHE A 94 13.81 8.68 1.94
N PHE A 95 14.97 9.32 1.82
CA PHE A 95 16.05 8.83 0.96
C PHE A 95 16.71 7.56 1.48
N ARG A 96 16.70 7.32 2.80
CA ARG A 96 17.09 6.02 3.37
C ARG A 96 16.12 4.94 2.91
N GLY A 97 14.82 5.15 3.09
CA GLY A 97 13.78 4.21 2.65
C GLY A 97 13.78 3.97 1.14
N TYR A 98 14.08 5.01 0.35
CA TYR A 98 14.23 4.91 -1.11
C TYR A 98 15.35 3.94 -1.48
N LYS A 99 16.52 4.06 -0.84
CA LYS A 99 17.69 3.22 -1.13
C LYS A 99 17.53 1.80 -0.60
N GLU A 100 17.10 1.65 0.64
CA GLU A 100 16.94 0.34 1.30
C GLU A 100 15.94 -0.54 0.57
N ASN A 101 14.84 0.05 0.08
CA ASN A 101 13.76 -0.69 -0.55
C ASN A 101 13.79 -0.64 -2.09
N PHE A 102 14.80 -0.01 -2.70
CA PHE A 102 14.82 0.25 -4.14
C PHE A 102 14.63 -1.05 -4.95
N LEU A 103 15.47 -2.05 -4.70
CA LEU A 103 15.48 -3.28 -5.48
C LEU A 103 14.18 -4.07 -5.31
N GLN A 104 13.70 -4.21 -4.07
CA GLN A 104 12.48 -4.97 -3.80
C GLN A 104 11.23 -4.29 -4.37
N SER A 105 11.14 -2.96 -4.25
CA SER A 105 10.03 -2.18 -4.81
C SER A 105 10.05 -2.15 -6.34
N MET A 106 11.24 -2.06 -6.96
CA MET A 106 11.40 -2.13 -8.41
C MET A 106 11.02 -3.51 -8.96
N LEU A 107 11.50 -4.60 -8.35
CA LEU A 107 11.19 -5.96 -8.80
C LEU A 107 9.71 -6.31 -8.60
N GLY A 108 9.14 -5.95 -7.45
CA GLY A 108 7.70 -6.09 -7.23
C GLY A 108 6.90 -5.21 -8.17
N GLY A 109 7.40 -4.01 -8.45
CA GLY A 109 6.79 -3.06 -9.37
C GLY A 109 6.78 -3.51 -10.81
N LEU A 110 7.81 -4.22 -11.27
CA LEU A 110 7.83 -4.81 -12.60
C LEU A 110 6.66 -5.78 -12.78
N LEU A 111 6.41 -6.63 -11.78
CA LEU A 111 5.27 -7.55 -11.81
C LEU A 111 3.93 -6.80 -11.82
N TYR A 112 3.75 -5.83 -10.91
CA TYR A 112 2.53 -5.02 -10.90
C TYR A 112 2.31 -4.24 -12.19
N ALA A 113 3.36 -3.67 -12.79
CA ALA A 113 3.27 -2.94 -14.05
C ALA A 113 2.81 -3.84 -15.20
N VAL A 114 3.33 -5.08 -15.28
CA VAL A 114 2.87 -6.09 -16.24
C VAL A 114 1.40 -6.43 -15.98
N LEU A 115 1.00 -6.67 -14.72
CA LEU A 115 -0.39 -6.98 -14.38
C LEU A 115 -1.34 -5.81 -14.71
N PHE A 116 -0.95 -4.57 -14.47
CA PHE A 116 -1.73 -3.40 -14.87
C PHE A 116 -1.82 -3.27 -16.39
N ALA A 117 -0.73 -3.51 -17.13
CA ALA A 117 -0.76 -3.50 -18.60
C ALA A 117 -1.73 -4.55 -19.15
N ILE A 118 -1.70 -5.79 -18.61
CA ILE A 118 -2.65 -6.85 -18.95
C ILE A 118 -4.09 -6.40 -18.65
N MET A 119 -4.35 -5.85 -17.46
CA MET A 119 -5.69 -5.35 -17.11
C MET A 119 -6.19 -4.25 -18.06
N VAL A 120 -5.33 -3.33 -18.49
CA VAL A 120 -5.70 -2.28 -19.44
C VAL A 120 -6.09 -2.88 -20.79
N VAL A 121 -5.32 -3.86 -21.29
CA VAL A 121 -5.62 -4.57 -22.54
C VAL A 121 -6.93 -5.34 -22.42
N ASP A 122 -7.08 -6.17 -21.38
CA ASP A 122 -8.29 -6.98 -21.17
C ASP A 122 -9.54 -6.11 -21.06
N LEU A 123 -9.50 -5.04 -20.26
CA LEU A 123 -10.65 -4.13 -20.12
C LEU A 123 -11.01 -3.45 -21.45
N THR A 124 -10.03 -3.16 -22.30
CA THR A 124 -10.28 -2.55 -23.62
C THR A 124 -10.92 -3.56 -24.58
N VAL A 125 -10.42 -4.79 -24.61
CA VAL A 125 -10.94 -5.87 -25.47
C VAL A 125 -12.35 -6.27 -25.04
N TYR A 126 -12.57 -6.59 -23.75
CA TYR A 126 -13.87 -7.10 -23.30
C TYR A 126 -14.96 -6.04 -23.21
N ARG A 127 -14.61 -4.75 -23.14
CA ARG A 127 -15.59 -3.65 -23.22
C ARG A 127 -16.01 -3.37 -24.66
N SER A 128 -15.12 -3.57 -25.63
CA SER A 128 -15.42 -3.29 -27.04
C SER A 128 -16.22 -4.40 -27.72
N GLU A 129 -16.28 -5.59 -27.13
CA GLU A 129 -17.05 -6.73 -27.62
C GLU A 129 -18.42 -6.84 -26.90
N PRO A 130 -19.55 -6.51 -27.57
CA PRO A 130 -20.86 -6.45 -26.92
C PRO A 130 -21.30 -7.78 -26.29
N SER A 131 -20.92 -8.90 -26.92
CA SER A 131 -21.25 -10.25 -26.45
C SER A 131 -20.51 -10.64 -25.16
N MET A 132 -19.40 -9.98 -24.85
CA MET A 132 -18.52 -10.30 -23.71
C MET A 132 -18.47 -9.19 -22.65
N GLN A 133 -19.32 -8.17 -22.76
CA GLN A 133 -19.31 -7.02 -21.85
C GLN A 133 -19.48 -7.42 -20.38
N LEU A 134 -20.20 -8.50 -20.08
CA LEU A 134 -20.36 -9.00 -18.71
C LEU A 134 -19.01 -9.41 -18.08
N ILE A 135 -18.07 -9.93 -18.88
CA ILE A 135 -16.73 -10.33 -18.43
C ILE A 135 -15.90 -9.09 -18.01
N SER A 136 -16.16 -7.92 -18.60
CA SER A 136 -15.45 -6.68 -18.22
C SER A 136 -15.67 -6.30 -16.75
N PHE A 137 -16.83 -6.60 -16.16
CA PHE A 137 -17.09 -6.36 -14.73
C PHE A 137 -16.23 -7.24 -13.82
N LEU A 138 -15.89 -8.46 -14.26
CA LEU A 138 -14.98 -9.35 -13.54
C LEU A 138 -13.56 -8.78 -13.52
N PHE A 139 -13.08 -8.24 -14.65
CA PHE A 139 -11.79 -7.55 -14.72
C PHE A 139 -11.74 -6.27 -13.89
N ILE A 140 -12.86 -5.54 -13.75
CA ILE A 140 -12.94 -4.42 -12.79
C ILE A 140 -12.75 -4.92 -11.35
N GLY A 141 -13.33 -6.08 -11.00
CA GLY A 141 -13.08 -6.73 -9.71
C GLY A 141 -11.62 -7.12 -9.51
N PHE A 142 -10.94 -7.64 -10.53
CA PHE A 142 -9.51 -7.94 -10.47
C PHE A 142 -8.65 -6.67 -10.37
N LEU A 143 -9.02 -5.59 -11.05
CA LEU A 143 -8.36 -4.30 -10.92
C LEU A 143 -8.48 -3.76 -9.50
N PHE A 144 -9.65 -3.90 -8.86
CA PHE A 144 -9.84 -3.57 -7.45
C PHE A 144 -8.85 -4.33 -6.56
N ILE A 145 -8.77 -5.66 -6.72
CA ILE A 145 -7.84 -6.49 -5.95
C ILE A 145 -6.40 -6.06 -6.21
N LEU A 146 -6.04 -5.78 -7.46
CA LEU A 146 -4.69 -5.39 -7.85
C LEU A 146 -4.26 -4.06 -7.20
N ILE A 147 -5.13 -3.05 -7.20
CA ILE A 147 -4.86 -1.74 -6.59
C ILE A 147 -4.71 -1.87 -5.07
N VAL A 148 -5.62 -2.57 -4.39
CA VAL A 148 -5.53 -2.72 -2.93
C VAL A 148 -4.33 -3.59 -2.55
N SER A 149 -4.04 -4.63 -3.33
CA SER A 149 -2.84 -5.45 -3.16
C SER A 149 -1.58 -4.61 -3.31
N LEU A 150 -1.54 -3.63 -4.21
CA LEU A 150 -0.40 -2.73 -4.35
C LEU A 150 -0.17 -1.91 -3.06
N PHE A 151 -1.22 -1.33 -2.47
CA PHE A 151 -1.10 -0.61 -1.19
C PHE A 151 -0.63 -1.51 -0.05
N ASN A 152 -1.16 -2.74 0.01
CA ASN A 152 -0.74 -3.73 0.99
C ASN A 152 0.72 -4.16 0.76
N PHE A 153 1.14 -4.33 -0.50
CA PHE A 153 2.52 -4.65 -0.85
C PHE A 153 3.49 -3.59 -0.34
N PHE A 154 3.24 -2.31 -0.58
CA PHE A 154 4.11 -1.24 -0.06
C PHE A 154 4.12 -1.19 1.47
N SER A 155 2.95 -1.37 2.10
CA SER A 155 2.85 -1.41 3.56
C SER A 155 3.66 -2.55 4.17
N MET A 156 3.57 -3.74 3.57
CA MET A 156 4.33 -4.92 3.97
C MET A 156 5.82 -4.75 3.70
N LEU A 157 6.19 -4.20 2.54
CA LEU A 157 7.58 -4.02 2.13
C LEU A 157 8.37 -3.13 3.10
N VAL A 158 7.73 -2.08 3.64
CA VAL A 158 8.39 -1.21 4.63
C VAL A 158 8.26 -1.73 6.06
N HIS A 159 7.32 -2.63 6.32
CA HIS A 159 7.06 -3.16 7.66
C HIS A 159 7.81 -4.46 7.95
N TYR A 160 7.98 -5.33 6.96
CA TYR A 160 8.56 -6.65 7.08
C TYR A 160 9.85 -6.78 6.28
N HIS A 161 10.81 -7.52 6.83
CA HIS A 161 12.03 -7.92 6.14
C HIS A 161 11.84 -9.25 5.40
N MET A 162 10.91 -9.31 4.45
CA MET A 162 10.57 -10.51 3.67
C MET A 162 11.14 -10.45 2.24
N LYS A 163 11.20 -11.61 1.56
CA LYS A 163 11.57 -11.67 0.14
C LYS A 163 10.45 -11.10 -0.74
N THR A 164 10.79 -10.51 -1.88
CA THR A 164 9.83 -9.85 -2.79
C THR A 164 8.65 -10.73 -3.18
N PHE A 165 8.88 -12.01 -3.52
CA PHE A 165 7.80 -12.93 -3.89
C PHE A 165 6.86 -13.26 -2.72
N GLN A 166 7.39 -13.31 -1.50
CA GLN A 166 6.56 -13.47 -0.29
C GLN A 166 5.70 -12.24 -0.05
N LEU A 167 6.28 -11.04 -0.19
CA LEU A 167 5.54 -9.77 -0.10
C LEU A 167 4.39 -9.71 -1.11
N LEU A 168 4.64 -10.09 -2.36
CA LEU A 168 3.64 -10.13 -3.42
C LEU A 168 2.49 -11.10 -3.10
N LYS A 169 2.80 -12.35 -2.77
CA LYS A 169 1.80 -13.37 -2.41
C LYS A 169 0.98 -12.92 -1.20
N ASN A 170 1.64 -12.43 -0.16
CA ASN A 170 0.98 -12.06 1.08
C ASN A 170 0.12 -10.80 0.91
N ALA A 171 0.54 -9.84 0.08
CA ALA A 171 -0.26 -8.66 -0.23
C ALA A 171 -1.60 -9.02 -0.89
N VAL A 172 -1.59 -9.97 -1.84
CA VAL A 172 -2.82 -10.49 -2.46
C VAL A 172 -3.66 -11.25 -1.44
N LEU A 173 -3.05 -12.12 -0.63
CA LEU A 173 -3.75 -12.91 0.39
C LEU A 173 -4.44 -12.03 1.44
N ILE A 174 -3.77 -10.98 1.95
CA ILE A 174 -4.38 -10.05 2.90
C ILE A 174 -5.54 -9.30 2.24
N THR A 175 -5.37 -8.91 0.97
CA THR A 175 -6.40 -8.19 0.22
C THR A 175 -7.68 -9.01 0.08
N ILE A 176 -7.55 -10.29 -0.28
CA ILE A 176 -8.68 -11.21 -0.45
C ILE A 176 -9.22 -11.69 0.90
N GLY A 177 -8.35 -11.98 1.87
CA GLY A 177 -8.72 -12.53 3.16
C GLY A 177 -9.42 -11.56 4.11
N ARG A 178 -9.32 -10.24 3.85
CA ARG A 178 -9.97 -9.19 4.68
C ARG A 178 -10.72 -8.16 3.82
N PRO A 179 -11.75 -8.57 3.07
CA PRO A 179 -12.37 -7.75 2.02
C PRO A 179 -12.96 -6.44 2.54
N PHE A 180 -13.58 -6.42 3.72
CA PHE A 180 -14.11 -5.18 4.31
C PHE A 180 -13.03 -4.13 4.58
N ARG A 181 -11.84 -4.56 5.05
CA ARG A 181 -10.71 -3.65 5.27
C ARG A 181 -10.10 -3.21 3.95
N SER A 182 -10.03 -4.10 2.96
CA SER A 182 -9.56 -3.79 1.61
C SER A 182 -10.45 -2.73 0.93
N ILE A 183 -11.77 -2.89 1.01
CA ILE A 183 -12.74 -1.90 0.56
C ILE A 183 -12.52 -0.57 1.30
N GLY A 184 -12.28 -0.62 2.61
CA GLY A 184 -11.95 0.56 3.41
C GLY A 184 -10.71 1.31 2.91
N THR A 185 -9.62 0.61 2.58
CA THR A 185 -8.41 1.21 1.98
C THR A 185 -8.76 1.94 0.68
N LEU A 186 -9.48 1.28 -0.22
CA LEU A 186 -9.84 1.88 -1.50
C LEU A 186 -10.78 3.08 -1.33
N ALA A 187 -11.80 2.96 -0.47
CA ALA A 187 -12.75 4.03 -0.21
C ALA A 187 -12.04 5.28 0.33
N MET A 188 -11.10 5.13 1.25
CA MET A 188 -10.28 6.24 1.74
C MET A 188 -9.44 6.87 0.63
N ALA A 189 -8.80 6.05 -0.22
CA ALA A 189 -8.04 6.57 -1.35
C ALA A 189 -8.94 7.34 -2.34
N ILE A 190 -10.13 6.83 -2.65
CA ILE A 190 -11.11 7.50 -3.50
C ILE A 190 -11.54 8.83 -2.89
N VAL A 191 -11.83 8.89 -1.58
CA VAL A 191 -12.21 10.14 -0.90
C VAL A 191 -11.10 11.19 -1.02
N VAL A 192 -9.83 10.80 -0.85
CA VAL A 192 -8.69 11.71 -1.04
C VAL A 192 -8.61 12.18 -2.49
N LEU A 193 -8.75 11.27 -3.47
CA LEU A 193 -8.73 11.63 -4.90
C LEU A 193 -9.89 12.57 -5.27
N MET A 194 -11.09 12.35 -4.73
CA MET A 194 -12.24 13.24 -4.94
C MET A 194 -12.00 14.63 -4.35
N ALA A 195 -11.39 14.71 -3.16
CA ALA A 195 -11.00 15.97 -2.57
C ALA A 195 -9.94 16.69 -3.41
N SER A 196 -8.94 15.97 -3.91
CA SER A 196 -7.89 16.51 -4.79
C SER A 196 -8.40 16.94 -6.15
N TRP A 197 -9.42 16.27 -6.70
CA TRP A 197 -10.09 16.70 -7.93
C TRP A 197 -10.80 18.04 -7.74
N LYS A 198 -11.47 18.24 -6.60
CA LYS A 198 -12.12 19.51 -6.25
C LYS A 198 -11.10 20.62 -5.97
N PHE A 199 -10.01 20.29 -5.29
CA PHE A 199 -8.95 21.22 -4.90
C PHE A 199 -7.63 20.78 -5.53
N THR A 200 -7.42 21.17 -6.80
CA THR A 200 -6.33 20.66 -7.64
C THR A 200 -4.93 20.89 -7.06
N PHE A 201 -4.74 21.92 -6.22
CA PHE A 201 -3.47 22.14 -5.51
C PHE A 201 -3.10 20.97 -4.56
N LEU A 202 -4.05 20.14 -4.13
CA LEU A 202 -3.77 18.97 -3.30
C LEU A 202 -3.01 17.86 -4.04
N PHE A 203 -3.05 17.81 -5.38
CA PHE A 203 -2.29 16.82 -6.16
C PHE A 203 -0.78 16.88 -5.91
N PRO A 204 -0.10 18.01 -6.17
CA PRO A 204 1.34 18.11 -5.98
C PRO A 204 1.78 18.10 -4.51
N PHE A 205 0.90 18.43 -3.56
CA PHE A 205 1.30 18.60 -2.16
C PHE A 205 0.78 17.54 -1.18
N PHE A 206 -0.35 16.88 -1.39
CA PHE A 206 -0.94 16.05 -0.31
C PHE A 206 -1.37 14.66 -0.75
N THR A 207 -1.85 14.51 -1.99
CA THR A 207 -2.61 13.33 -2.43
C THR A 207 -1.91 12.01 -2.15
N GLY A 208 -0.68 11.83 -2.63
CA GLY A 208 0.07 10.59 -2.43
C GLY A 208 0.37 10.34 -0.96
N SER A 209 0.89 11.35 -0.25
CA SER A 209 1.29 11.22 1.16
C SER A 209 0.13 10.87 2.09
N VAL A 210 -1.06 11.46 1.88
CA VAL A 210 -2.27 11.15 2.65
C VAL A 210 -2.77 9.75 2.34
N ILE A 211 -2.79 9.35 1.06
CA ILE A 211 -3.16 7.98 0.67
C ILE A 211 -2.21 6.96 1.30
N ALA A 212 -0.90 7.21 1.28
CA ALA A 212 0.08 6.32 1.89
C ALA A 212 -0.09 6.21 3.42
N PHE A 213 -0.31 7.34 4.10
CA PHE A 213 -0.58 7.36 5.53
C PHE A 213 -1.85 6.56 5.89
N LEU A 214 -2.97 6.81 5.21
CA LEU A 214 -4.24 6.13 5.47
C LEU A 214 -4.17 4.63 5.12
N SER A 215 -3.51 4.28 4.02
CA SER A 215 -3.32 2.89 3.60
C SER A 215 -2.47 2.12 4.61
N TYR A 216 -1.34 2.71 5.03
CA TYR A 216 -0.48 2.11 6.04
C TYR A 216 -1.18 2.00 7.39
N TRP A 217 -1.93 3.02 7.80
CA TRP A 217 -2.74 3.00 9.02
C TRP A 217 -3.72 1.82 9.01
N ASN A 218 -4.45 1.62 7.92
CA ASN A 218 -5.39 0.51 7.80
C ASN A 218 -4.68 -0.86 7.80
N PHE A 219 -3.53 -0.96 7.11
CA PHE A 219 -2.67 -2.13 7.17
C PHE A 219 -2.21 -2.43 8.59
N ASN A 220 -1.78 -1.42 9.35
CA ASN A 220 -1.30 -1.60 10.72
C ASN A 220 -2.41 -2.14 11.66
N LEU A 221 -3.66 -1.71 11.45
CA LEU A 221 -4.81 -2.27 12.17
C LEU A 221 -5.07 -3.75 11.80
N ILE A 222 -4.87 -4.11 10.53
CA ILE A 222 -4.94 -5.53 10.10
C ILE A 222 -3.84 -6.33 10.80
N TYR A 223 -2.62 -5.81 10.78
CA TYR A 223 -1.43 -6.42 11.36
C TYR A 223 -1.59 -6.68 12.86
N GLN A 224 -1.93 -5.66 13.65
CA GLN A 224 -2.15 -5.80 15.08
C GLN A 224 -3.20 -6.87 15.41
N LYS A 225 -4.30 -6.91 14.63
CA LYS A 225 -5.32 -7.94 14.80
C LYS A 225 -4.81 -9.34 14.42
N MET A 226 -3.94 -9.46 13.41
CA MET A 226 -3.32 -10.74 13.07
C MET A 226 -2.36 -11.22 14.16
N GLN A 227 -1.56 -10.32 14.74
CA GLN A 227 -0.68 -10.66 15.86
C GLN A 227 -1.46 -11.13 17.08
N ALA A 228 -2.49 -10.39 17.49
CA ALA A 228 -3.33 -10.77 18.61
C ALA A 228 -4.05 -12.12 18.40
N GLN A 229 -4.38 -12.48 17.15
CA GLN A 229 -4.93 -13.79 16.82
C GLN A 229 -3.88 -14.90 16.90
N ALA A 230 -2.66 -14.65 16.42
CA ALA A 230 -1.56 -15.60 16.50
C ALA A 230 -1.14 -15.87 17.94
N GLU A 231 -1.06 -14.84 18.79
CA GLU A 231 -0.76 -14.97 20.23
C GLU A 231 -1.83 -15.79 20.96
N LYS A 232 -3.11 -15.56 20.66
CA LYS A 232 -4.21 -16.35 21.24
C LYS A 232 -4.17 -17.82 20.82
N LEU A 233 -3.84 -18.10 19.56
CA LEU A 233 -3.72 -19.47 19.07
C LEU A 233 -2.54 -20.17 19.76
N ALA A 234 -1.38 -19.52 19.85
CA ALA A 234 -0.22 -20.08 20.54
C ALA A 234 -0.48 -20.32 22.03
N ALA A 235 -1.23 -19.44 22.70
CA ALA A 235 -1.65 -19.64 24.10
C ALA A 235 -2.60 -20.84 24.25
N ALA A 236 -3.58 -20.99 23.35
CA ALA A 236 -4.49 -22.13 23.35
C ALA A 236 -3.78 -23.46 23.06
N GLU A 237 -2.82 -23.46 22.13
CA GLU A 237 -1.98 -24.64 21.84
C GLU A 237 -1.11 -25.02 23.06
N ALA A 238 -0.55 -24.04 23.78
CA ALA A 238 0.21 -24.28 24.99
C ALA A 238 -0.65 -24.82 26.15
N GLU A 239 -1.88 -24.29 26.33
CA GLU A 239 -2.84 -24.82 27.30
C GLU A 239 -3.25 -26.26 26.98
N GLN A 240 -3.53 -26.56 25.70
CA GLN A 240 -3.85 -27.93 25.25
C GLN A 240 -2.69 -28.90 25.49
N ALA A 241 -1.46 -28.54 25.13
CA ALA A 241 -0.29 -29.38 25.39
C ALA A 241 -0.09 -29.65 26.88
N SER A 242 -0.32 -28.67 27.76
CA SER A 242 -0.22 -28.86 29.21
C SER A 242 -1.30 -29.78 29.78
N ASN A 243 -2.51 -29.73 29.22
CA ASN A 243 -3.60 -30.61 29.64
C ASN A 243 -3.34 -32.06 29.19
N ASP A 244 -2.89 -32.27 27.95
CA ASP A 244 -2.55 -33.59 27.43
C ASP A 244 -1.40 -34.25 28.23
N GLU A 245 -0.36 -33.49 28.60
CA GLU A 245 0.73 -33.98 29.47
C GLU A 245 0.22 -34.35 30.87
N SER A 246 -0.69 -33.57 31.43
CA SER A 246 -1.29 -33.87 32.74
C SER A 246 -2.19 -35.12 32.70
N GLU A 247 -2.91 -35.34 31.60
CA GLU A 247 -3.74 -36.53 31.42
C GLU A 247 -2.88 -37.80 31.25
N ASP A 248 -1.77 -37.72 30.52
CA ASP A 248 -0.82 -38.85 30.37
C ASP A 248 -0.12 -39.21 31.69
N GLU A 249 0.37 -38.22 32.47
CA GLU A 249 0.95 -38.48 33.80
C GLU A 249 -0.07 -39.10 34.76
N THR A 250 -1.33 -38.64 34.71
CA THR A 250 -2.40 -39.22 35.52
C THR A 250 -2.75 -40.64 35.05
N SER A 251 -2.66 -40.92 33.74
CA SER A 251 -2.88 -42.26 33.18
C SER A 251 -1.76 -43.25 33.55
N ASP A 252 -0.49 -42.81 33.58
CA ASP A 252 0.65 -43.64 33.98
C ASP A 252 0.62 -43.96 35.48
N ILE A 253 0.18 -43.01 36.32
CA ILE A 253 -0.04 -43.23 37.76
C ILE A 253 -1.19 -44.24 37.98
N VAL A 254 -2.24 -44.21 37.15
CA VAL A 254 -3.41 -45.10 37.27
C VAL A 254 -3.17 -46.48 36.66
N THR A 255 -2.34 -46.62 35.62
CA THR A 255 -2.10 -47.89 34.92
C THR A 255 -0.92 -48.72 35.45
N GLY A 256 -0.08 -48.18 36.35
CA GLY A 256 0.85 -48.98 37.14
C GLY A 256 1.76 -49.91 36.33
N LYS A 257 2.48 -49.38 35.33
CA LYS A 257 3.62 -50.11 34.74
C LYS A 257 4.91 -49.76 35.48
N LYS A 258 5.40 -50.75 36.23
CA LYS A 258 6.82 -50.88 36.59
C LYS A 258 7.65 -51.24 35.36
#